data_AF-A0A4P8IB58-F1
#
_entry.id   AF-A0A4P8IB58-F1
#
_cell.length_a   1.000
_cell.length_b   1.000
_cell.length_c   1.000
_cell.angle_alpha   90.00
_cell.angle_beta   90.00
_cell.angle_gamma   90.00
#
_symmetry.space_group_name_H-M   'P 1'
#
loop_
_entity.id
_entity.type
_entity.pdbx_description
1 polymer ?
#
loop_
_entity_poly.entity_id
_entity_poly.type
_entity_poly.pdbx_seq_one_letter_code
_entity_poly.pdbx_strand_id
1 'polypeptide(L)'
;MEITSLLPGVKILKEDGQVKEDVFISQGDKIQVTASGKTITGIFMLVEFARYSEEDDILHMVKDEEGFAVQFDEISDIVKL
;
A
#
# COMPACT_ATOMS: atom_id res chain seq x y z
N MET A 1 3.15 -17.25 -27.26
CA MET A 1 3.07 -16.80 -25.86
C MET A 1 2.11 -15.63 -25.84
N GLU A 2 1.10 -15.65 -24.98
CA GLU A 2 0.09 -14.59 -24.88
C GLU A 2 0.09 -14.06 -23.46
N ILE A 3 0.14 -12.74 -23.30
CA ILE A 3 0.03 -12.07 -21.99
C ILE A 3 -1.45 -11.83 -21.75
N THR A 4 -2.02 -12.45 -20.72
CA THR A 4 -3.45 -12.35 -20.38
C THR A 4 -3.76 -11.28 -19.34
N SER A 5 -2.75 -10.82 -18.59
CA SER A 5 -2.91 -9.81 -17.54
C SER A 5 -1.59 -9.11 -17.24
N LEU A 6 -1.68 -7.82 -16.96
CA LEU A 6 -0.60 -6.99 -16.42
C LEU A 6 -1.22 -6.08 -15.36
N LEU A 7 -0.78 -6.20 -14.11
CA LEU A 7 -1.30 -5.41 -12.99
C LEU A 7 -0.19 -4.49 -12.45
N PRO A 8 -0.48 -3.21 -12.17
CA PRO A 8 0.46 -2.35 -11.48
C PRO A 8 0.65 -2.80 -10.03
N GLY A 9 1.82 -2.54 -9.47
CA GLY A 9 2.16 -2.88 -8.10
C GLY A 9 3.37 -2.12 -7.60
N VAL A 10 3.63 -2.23 -6.31
CA VAL A 10 4.76 -1.58 -5.63
C VAL A 10 5.51 -2.60 -4.78
N LYS A 11 6.81 -2.34 -4.64
CA LYS A 11 7.66 -2.98 -3.65
C LYS A 11 7.76 -2.04 -2.45
N ILE A 12 7.36 -2.53 -1.29
CA ILE A 12 7.48 -1.83 0.00
C ILE A 12 8.66 -2.46 0.74
N LEU A 13 9.61 -1.63 1.16
CA LEU A 13 10.70 -2.04 2.03
C LEU A 13 10.37 -1.66 3.47
N LYS A 14 10.22 -2.64 4.33
CA LYS A 14 10.00 -2.46 5.77
C LYS A 14 11.34 -2.60 6.49
N GLU A 15 11.72 -1.60 7.28
CA GLU A 15 12.96 -1.61 8.05
C GLU A 15 12.64 -1.46 9.55
N ASP A 16 13.04 -2.46 10.34
CA ASP A 16 12.99 -2.41 11.81
C ASP A 16 14.39 -2.72 12.37
N GLY A 17 15.15 -1.66 12.62
CA GLY A 17 16.55 -1.74 13.04
C GLY A 17 17.42 -2.43 11.98
N GLN A 18 17.82 -3.68 12.23
CA GLN A 18 18.61 -4.49 11.29
C GLN A 18 17.74 -5.42 10.42
N VAL A 19 16.45 -5.56 10.74
CA VAL A 19 15.52 -6.40 9.98
C VAL A 19 15.05 -5.62 8.76
N LYS A 20 15.16 -6.23 7.59
CA LYS A 20 14.63 -5.71 6.33
C LYS A 20 13.72 -6.74 5.70
N GLU A 21 12.52 -6.33 5.35
CA GLU A 21 11.52 -7.18 4.70
C GLU A 21 11.02 -6.49 3.43
N ASP A 22 11.05 -7.23 2.32
CA ASP A 22 10.47 -6.80 1.05
C ASP A 22 9.05 -7.33 0.93
N VAL A 23 8.07 -6.44 0.83
CA VAL A 23 6.67 -6.77 0.58
C VAL A 23 6.29 -6.31 -0.82
N PHE A 24 5.69 -7.19 -1.61
CA PHE A 24 5.18 -6.85 -2.94
C PHE A 24 3.65 -6.88 -2.93
N ILE A 25 3.03 -5.75 -3.29
CA ILE A 25 1.58 -5.62 -3.45
C ILE A 25 1.25 -5.15 -4.87
N SER A 26 0.22 -5.73 -5.44
CA SER A 26 -0.30 -5.43 -6.78
C SER A 26 -1.77 -5.10 -6.69
N GLN A 27 -2.27 -4.30 -7.63
CA GLN A 27 -3.67 -3.90 -7.70
C GLN A 27 -4.59 -5.13 -7.58
N GLY A 28 -5.56 -5.05 -6.67
CA GLY A 28 -6.48 -6.16 -6.36
C GLY A 28 -6.03 -7.06 -5.20
N ASP A 29 -4.79 -6.93 -4.72
CA ASP A 29 -4.35 -7.65 -3.52
C ASP A 29 -5.14 -7.19 -2.30
N LYS A 30 -5.54 -8.16 -1.46
CA LYS A 30 -6.09 -7.85 -0.15
C LYS A 30 -4.94 -7.50 0.79
N ILE A 31 -5.01 -6.33 1.40
CA ILE A 31 -3.98 -5.83 2.30
C ILE A 31 -4.59 -5.38 3.62
N GLN A 32 -3.76 -5.40 4.65
CA GLN A 32 -4.01 -4.79 5.93
C GLN A 32 -3.01 -3.65 6.13
N VAL A 33 -3.50 -2.46 6.43
CA VAL A 33 -2.71 -1.26 6.68
C VAL A 33 -2.94 -0.82 8.12
N THR A 34 -1.87 -0.59 8.87
CA THR A 34 -1.92 0.06 10.18
C THR A 34 -1.43 1.48 10.03
N ALA A 35 -2.29 2.44 10.35
CA ALA A 35 -1.98 3.85 10.31
C ALA A 35 -2.61 4.60 11.49
N SER A 36 -1.89 5.54 12.09
CA SER A 36 -2.37 6.34 13.22
C SER A 36 -2.99 5.50 14.36
N GLY A 37 -2.40 4.32 14.63
CA GLY A 37 -2.86 3.38 15.68
C GLY A 37 -4.13 2.58 15.34
N LYS A 38 -4.65 2.67 14.12
CA LYS A 38 -5.80 1.90 13.64
C LYS A 38 -5.37 0.96 12.53
N THR A 39 -5.95 -0.23 12.52
CA THR A 39 -5.72 -1.23 11.49
C THR A 39 -6.95 -1.38 10.61
N ILE A 40 -6.75 -1.31 9.30
CA ILE A 40 -7.79 -1.31 8.28
C ILE A 40 -7.43 -2.37 7.24
N THR A 41 -8.41 -3.20 6.88
CA THR A 41 -8.27 -4.21 5.82
C THR A 41 -9.08 -3.78 4.60
N GLY A 42 -8.54 -4.00 3.41
CA GLY A 42 -9.22 -3.68 2.15
C GLY A 42 -8.44 -4.16 0.94
N ILE A 43 -8.86 -3.72 -0.24
CA ILE A 43 -8.25 -4.10 -1.52
C ILE A 43 -7.35 -2.97 -2.00
N PHE A 44 -6.07 -3.27 -2.23
CA PHE A 44 -5.10 -2.30 -2.75
C PHE A 44 -5.50 -1.85 -4.16
N MET A 45 -5.49 -0.54 -4.38
CA MET A 45 -5.82 0.07 -5.68
C MET A 45 -4.58 0.60 -6.38
N LEU A 46 -3.90 1.57 -5.76
CA LEU A 46 -2.71 2.24 -6.30
C LEU A 46 -1.99 3.03 -5.20
N VAL A 47 -0.78 3.49 -5.52
CA VAL A 47 -0.09 4.55 -4.80
C VAL A 47 -0.11 5.80 -5.67
N GLU A 48 -0.59 6.91 -5.14
CA GLU A 48 -0.40 8.23 -5.73
C GLU A 48 0.93 8.78 -5.24
N PHE A 49 1.89 8.94 -6.15
CA PHE A 49 3.21 9.45 -5.81
C PHE A 49 3.22 10.98 -5.76
N ALA A 50 3.82 11.52 -4.71
CA ALA A 50 4.03 12.95 -4.52
C ALA A 50 4.80 13.57 -5.71
N ARG A 51 4.43 14.79 -6.11
CA ARG A 51 5.15 15.51 -7.19
C ARG A 51 6.27 16.38 -6.65
N TYR A 52 6.14 16.81 -5.40
CA TYR A 52 7.04 17.71 -4.72
C TYR A 52 7.42 17.12 -3.36
N SER A 53 8.57 17.52 -2.82
CA SER A 53 9.10 16.99 -1.55
C SER A 53 8.27 17.34 -0.32
N GLU A 54 7.40 18.34 -0.43
CA GLU A 54 6.49 18.80 0.60
C GLU A 54 5.17 17.99 0.64
N GLU A 55 4.91 17.19 -0.39
CA GLU A 55 3.78 16.28 -0.48
C GLU A 55 4.24 14.88 -0.08
N ASP A 56 3.32 14.08 0.46
CA ASP A 56 3.57 12.68 0.79
C ASP A 56 2.89 11.75 -0.20
N ASP A 57 3.44 10.54 -0.35
CA ASP A 57 2.82 9.48 -1.14
C ASP A 57 1.51 9.04 -0.46
N ILE A 58 0.49 8.69 -1.26
CA ILE A 58 -0.82 8.30 -0.74
C ILE A 58 -1.14 6.87 -1.17
N LEU A 59 -1.42 6.00 -0.22
CA LEU A 59 -1.93 4.65 -0.47
C LEU A 59 -3.45 4.69 -0.61
N HIS A 60 -3.96 4.21 -1.74
CA HIS A 60 -5.39 4.07 -1.98
C HIS A 60 -5.82 2.60 -1.92
N MET A 61 -6.93 2.34 -1.22
CA MET A 61 -7.57 1.04 -1.11
C MET A 61 -9.10 1.16 -1.11
N VAL A 62 -9.79 0.06 -1.39
CA VAL A 62 -11.26 -0.03 -1.23
C VAL A 62 -11.58 -0.85 0.01
N LYS A 63 -12.43 -0.30 0.87
CA LYS A 63 -12.94 -0.95 2.08
C LYS A 63 -14.47 -0.89 2.06
N ASP A 64 -15.13 -2.04 2.12
CA ASP A 64 -16.60 -2.12 2.17
C ASP A 64 -17.30 -1.31 1.05
N GLU A 65 -16.75 -1.37 -0.17
CA GLU A 65 -17.19 -0.61 -1.36
C GLU A 65 -16.93 0.91 -1.30
N GLU A 66 -16.37 1.42 -0.20
CA GLU A 66 -15.94 2.81 -0.04
C GLU A 66 -14.44 2.99 -0.31
N GLY A 67 -14.07 4.15 -0.87
CA GLY A 67 -12.68 4.53 -1.04
C GLY A 67 -12.04 4.89 0.30
N PHE A 68 -10.85 4.35 0.56
CA PHE A 68 -10.00 4.73 1.68
C PHE A 68 -8.63 5.16 1.15
N ALA A 69 -8.12 6.27 1.69
CA ALA A 69 -6.82 6.82 1.33
C ALA A 69 -6.06 7.18 2.62
N VAL A 70 -4.76 6.94 2.63
CA VAL A 70 -3.89 7.23 3.77
C VAL A 70 -2.52 7.68 3.29
N GLN A 71 -1.98 8.71 3.94
CA GLN A 71 -0.62 9.21 3.68
C GLN A 71 0.41 8.21 4.20
N PHE A 72 1.50 8.02 3.48
CA PHE A 72 2.54 7.05 3.80
C PHE A 72 3.20 7.32 5.16
N ASP A 73 3.36 8.58 5.55
CA ASP A 73 3.92 9.01 6.83
C ASP A 73 3.07 8.61 8.05
N GLU A 74 1.77 8.40 7.86
CA GLU A 74 0.86 7.90 8.88
C GLU A 74 0.91 6.37 9.03
N ILE A 75 1.50 5.66 8.05
CA ILE A 75 1.53 4.20 8.00
C ILE A 75 2.68 3.65 8.85
N SER A 76 2.34 2.79 9.81
CA SER A 76 3.33 2.07 10.62
C SER A 76 3.53 0.61 10.18
N ASP A 77 2.57 0.01 9.48
CA ASP A 77 2.70 -1.37 8.97
C ASP A 77 1.80 -1.64 7.76
N ILE A 78 2.28 -2.48 6.85
CA ILE A 78 1.50 -3.03 5.72
C ILE A 78 1.77 -4.53 5.64
N VAL A 79 0.69 -5.30 5.50
CA VAL A 79 0.72 -6.75 5.33
C VAL A 79 -0.17 -7.13 4.15
N LYS A 80 0.37 -7.96 3.24
CA LYS A 80 -0.41 -8.64 2.21
C LYS A 80 -1.05 -9.89 2.82
N LEU A 81 -2.37 -10.04 2.67
CA LEU A 81 -3.17 -11.13 3.24
C LEU A 81 -3.36 -12.30 2.27
#